data_AF-A0A7V7D5F0-F1
#
_entry.id   AF-A0A7V7D5F0-F1
#
_cell.length_a   1.000
_cell.length_b   1.000
_cell.length_c   1.000
_cell.angle_alpha   90.00
_cell.angle_beta   90.00
_cell.angle_gamma   90.00
#
_symmetry.space_group_name_H-M   'P 1'
#
loop_
_entity.id
_entity.type
_entity.pdbx_description
1 polymer ?
#
loop_
_entity_poly.entity_id
_entity_poly.type
_entity_poly.pdbx_seq_one_letter_code
_entity_poly.pdbx_strand_id
1 'polypeptide(L)'
;MFRKVSQFKFGDRAIKKIKFTLLLLTIILAGANQADSADFGSNTDIITNPWLGLTNVGDGYTLAGYGDFEGAIRTFSLIGNERVLGVKCLILRIYGHGNNPVTEYYDVRIAQDTTANIRFLKATGVDGDGNNVDFDVNSPDEALIYLPATPIVGQRFDHLPGAYSEIIAVNQTVPKMSTGAGPYYDCMLRRWGGETGDTDDKWNCRYVGVVKEDWADEVGEVRGWWRVPDQIPDMNLNGEYWFGSLSADANSWVPWGKIGTVIINGNNWYQEWEDYDGHHSFSGTFTTSVQSDGSININHAWGSYNVAWNGSIMINADTAPDAENRLGFDIIARKATNIDVNDVIGNYSFFAHWSDWYERDASVGWGTVEFLADGNGVATWVYQDGREEIKTGDWTLDDVNGIMHIMDFRDFFLCEEGIIFSFTSEPGIKGDFGYHFFVKESNEPITPDDIAGTYIVRFLETSVFGQPFTCGKGTAVIRPDGTLEWDAYYSYGEHDVGEMTYALGPGNKISFPGSAHEEEGIISPDKSFIFAPELQVPTEPQWWNWIGGIFLVRTTCNIADLNVDRRVNFADYATFGNQWLAAEPGLSANFNRDSRVDWLDLKTFAENWLWQAIWLH
;
A
#
# COMPACT_ATOMS: atom_id res chain seq x y z
N MET A 1 89.98 16.69 27.25
CA MET A 1 88.57 16.81 27.67
C MET A 1 87.70 16.25 26.55
N PHE A 2 87.46 14.94 26.51
CA PHE A 2 86.44 14.28 25.68
C PHE A 2 86.15 12.92 26.31
N ARG A 3 84.88 12.63 26.65
CA ARG A 3 84.45 11.37 27.30
C ARG A 3 83.48 10.64 26.37
N LYS A 4 83.74 9.34 26.23
CA LYS A 4 83.13 8.33 25.35
C LYS A 4 81.62 8.14 25.56
N VAL A 5 80.88 8.03 24.46
CA VAL A 5 79.54 7.42 24.40
C VAL A 5 79.71 5.91 24.16
N SER A 6 79.00 5.10 24.94
CA SER A 6 79.00 3.63 24.83
C SER A 6 77.79 3.17 24.02
N GLN A 7 78.03 2.30 23.03
CA GLN A 7 77.01 1.64 22.23
C GLN A 7 76.42 0.45 23.00
N PHE A 8 75.11 0.43 23.21
CA PHE A 8 74.38 -0.74 23.67
C PHE A 8 74.08 -1.66 22.47
N LYS A 9 74.65 -2.87 22.48
CA LYS A 9 74.29 -3.96 21.55
C LYS A 9 73.09 -4.72 22.11
N PHE A 10 71.93 -4.62 21.45
CA PHE A 10 70.84 -5.59 21.65
C PHE A 10 71.21 -6.90 20.95
N GLY A 11 71.15 -8.01 21.69
CA GLY A 11 71.51 -9.33 21.18
C GLY A 11 70.49 -9.86 20.18
N ASP A 12 70.99 -10.37 19.04
CA ASP A 12 70.23 -10.94 17.90
C ASP A 12 69.19 -12.03 18.25
N ARG A 13 69.19 -12.57 19.47
CA ARG A 13 68.22 -13.57 19.91
C ARG A 13 66.86 -12.99 20.29
N ALA A 14 66.77 -11.74 20.70
CA ALA A 14 65.48 -11.11 21.07
C ALA A 14 64.67 -10.69 19.84
N ILE A 15 65.35 -10.20 18.79
CA ILE A 15 64.70 -9.75 17.54
C ILE A 15 64.16 -10.93 16.73
N LYS A 16 64.81 -12.10 16.77
CA LYS A 16 64.30 -13.32 16.11
C LYS A 16 63.02 -13.86 16.76
N LYS A 17 62.87 -13.79 18.08
CA LYS A 17 61.64 -14.24 18.75
C LYS A 17 60.45 -13.32 18.47
N ILE A 18 60.64 -12.00 18.46
CA ILE A 18 59.58 -11.04 18.15
C ILE A 18 59.13 -11.17 16.69
N LYS A 19 60.05 -11.34 15.74
CA LYS A 19 59.70 -11.57 14.33
C LYS A 19 58.98 -12.90 14.10
N PHE A 20 59.31 -13.95 14.84
CA PHE A 20 58.65 -15.25 14.71
C PHE A 20 57.24 -15.23 15.32
N THR A 21 57.03 -14.54 16.45
CA THR A 21 55.68 -14.37 17.03
C THR A 21 54.81 -13.45 16.17
N LEU A 22 55.36 -12.39 15.57
CA LEU A 22 54.60 -11.54 14.66
C LEU A 22 54.22 -12.30 13.37
N LEU A 23 55.15 -13.07 12.79
CA LEU A 23 54.89 -13.89 11.60
C LEU A 23 53.89 -15.02 11.87
N LEU A 24 53.94 -15.65 13.06
CA LEU A 24 52.95 -16.65 13.46
C LEU A 24 51.56 -16.03 13.67
N LEU A 25 51.47 -14.81 14.20
CA LEU A 25 50.21 -14.08 14.32
C LEU A 25 49.67 -13.66 12.94
N THR A 26 50.53 -13.25 12.01
CA THR A 26 50.13 -12.92 10.63
C THR A 26 49.72 -14.16 9.84
N ILE A 27 50.33 -15.32 10.07
CA ILE A 27 49.93 -16.59 9.41
C ILE A 27 48.64 -17.15 10.01
N ILE A 28 48.39 -16.96 11.31
CA ILE A 28 47.10 -17.32 11.95
C ILE A 28 45.98 -16.38 11.49
N LEU A 29 46.27 -15.09 11.25
CA LEU A 29 45.28 -14.12 10.72
C LEU A 29 45.08 -14.23 9.21
N ALA A 30 46.09 -14.64 8.43
CA ALA A 30 45.96 -14.84 6.98
C ALA A 30 45.44 -16.25 6.61
N GLY A 31 45.60 -17.24 7.50
CA GLY A 31 45.09 -18.60 7.31
C GLY A 31 43.62 -18.80 7.72
N ALA A 32 42.97 -17.78 8.28
CA ALA A 32 41.57 -17.85 8.73
C ALA A 32 40.54 -17.35 7.70
N ASN A 33 40.99 -16.97 6.49
CA ASN A 33 40.11 -16.48 5.41
C ASN A 33 39.85 -17.51 4.31
N GLN A 34 40.24 -18.78 4.48
CA GLN A 34 39.67 -19.84 3.66
C GLN A 34 38.23 -20.03 4.12
N ALA A 35 37.27 -19.64 3.26
CA ALA A 35 35.86 -19.93 3.47
C ALA A 35 35.71 -21.42 3.81
N ASP A 36 35.16 -21.71 4.99
CA ASP A 36 34.80 -23.08 5.35
C ASP A 36 34.01 -23.68 4.19
N SER A 37 34.39 -24.90 3.76
CA SER A 37 33.73 -25.61 2.67
C SER A 37 32.23 -25.65 2.94
N ALA A 38 31.41 -25.26 1.96
CA ALA A 38 29.98 -25.22 2.16
C ALA A 38 29.42 -26.63 2.44
N ASP A 39 28.67 -26.77 3.53
CA ASP A 39 27.96 -27.99 3.90
C ASP A 39 26.45 -27.71 3.91
N PHE A 40 25.69 -28.54 3.20
CA PHE A 40 24.29 -28.30 2.90
C PHE A 40 23.41 -29.41 3.49
N GLY A 41 22.43 -29.00 4.32
CA GLY A 41 21.42 -29.91 4.87
C GLY A 41 20.33 -30.29 3.86
N SER A 42 19.20 -30.82 4.35
CA SER A 42 18.07 -31.23 3.49
C SER A 42 17.08 -30.11 3.11
N ASN A 43 17.13 -28.98 3.83
CA ASN A 43 16.18 -27.86 3.76
C ASN A 43 16.90 -26.55 3.48
N THR A 44 17.75 -26.56 2.45
CA THR A 44 18.64 -25.46 2.10
C THR A 44 17.93 -24.27 1.45
N ASP A 45 16.69 -24.47 1.02
CA ASP A 45 15.78 -23.46 0.49
C ASP A 45 14.92 -22.77 1.57
N ILE A 46 15.12 -23.11 2.86
CA ILE A 46 14.55 -22.38 3.99
C ILE A 46 15.61 -21.38 4.48
N ILE A 47 15.43 -20.11 4.15
CA ILE A 47 16.36 -19.05 4.55
C ILE A 47 15.95 -18.47 5.90
N THR A 48 16.80 -18.66 6.90
CA THR A 48 16.66 -18.05 8.23
C THR A 48 17.71 -16.97 8.49
N ASN A 49 18.64 -16.79 7.55
CA ASN A 49 19.64 -15.73 7.60
C ASN A 49 18.94 -14.37 7.59
N PRO A 50 19.19 -13.52 8.60
CA PRO A 50 18.38 -12.34 8.80
C PRO A 50 18.74 -11.21 7.81
N TRP A 51 19.82 -11.30 7.05
CA TRP A 51 20.30 -10.17 6.25
C TRP A 51 19.70 -10.08 4.84
N LEU A 52 18.95 -11.10 4.42
CA LEU A 52 18.28 -11.11 3.12
C LEU A 52 16.95 -10.34 3.14
N GLY A 53 16.20 -10.42 4.25
CA GLY A 53 14.87 -9.81 4.36
C GLY A 53 13.79 -10.44 3.51
N LEU A 54 14.04 -11.62 2.92
CA LEU A 54 13.09 -12.39 2.12
C LEU A 54 13.13 -13.84 2.61
N THR A 55 11.98 -14.48 2.76
CA THR A 55 11.86 -15.81 3.37
C THR A 55 11.12 -16.82 2.50
N ASN A 56 10.11 -16.38 1.74
CA ASN A 56 9.24 -17.22 0.94
C ASN A 56 9.23 -16.79 -0.53
N VAL A 57 8.95 -17.74 -1.42
CA VAL A 57 8.63 -17.40 -2.82
C VAL A 57 7.40 -16.50 -2.84
N GLY A 58 7.49 -15.40 -3.58
CA GLY A 58 6.52 -14.32 -3.59
C GLY A 58 6.98 -13.08 -2.81
N ASP A 59 7.88 -13.24 -1.83
CA ASP A 59 8.43 -12.10 -1.10
C ASP A 59 9.26 -11.22 -2.05
N GLY A 60 9.19 -9.91 -1.84
CA GLY A 60 10.04 -8.96 -2.54
C GLY A 60 10.04 -7.57 -1.95
N TYR A 61 10.97 -6.74 -2.40
CA TYR A 61 11.04 -5.33 -2.04
C TYR A 61 11.67 -4.47 -3.14
N THR A 62 11.42 -3.16 -3.05
CA THR A 62 11.79 -2.18 -4.08
C THR A 62 12.64 -1.04 -3.51
N LEU A 63 13.61 -0.60 -4.28
CA LEU A 63 14.41 0.59 -4.07
C LEU A 63 14.15 1.57 -5.22
N ALA A 64 14.08 2.86 -4.90
CA ALA A 64 14.03 3.95 -5.86
C ALA A 64 15.44 4.52 -6.05
N GLY A 65 15.77 4.85 -7.29
CA GLY A 65 17.05 5.46 -7.60
C GLY A 65 17.11 6.93 -7.20
N TYR A 66 18.32 7.42 -6.91
CA TYR A 66 18.58 8.83 -6.59
C TYR A 66 19.88 9.30 -7.25
N GLY A 67 20.07 10.63 -7.32
CA GLY A 67 21.15 11.23 -8.10
C GLY A 67 20.90 10.94 -9.58
N ASP A 68 21.91 10.44 -10.29
CA ASP A 68 21.71 10.04 -11.69
C ASP A 68 20.72 8.89 -11.86
N PHE A 69 20.44 8.10 -10.82
CA PHE A 69 19.44 7.04 -10.92
C PHE A 69 18.02 7.54 -10.60
N GLU A 70 17.81 8.85 -10.44
CA GLU A 70 16.46 9.37 -10.18
C GLU A 70 15.45 8.94 -11.27
N GLY A 71 14.28 8.48 -10.84
CA GLY A 71 13.26 7.88 -11.70
C GLY A 71 13.47 6.39 -11.99
N ALA A 72 14.63 5.85 -11.61
CA ALA A 72 14.94 4.45 -11.78
C ALA A 72 14.37 3.57 -10.63
N ILE A 73 14.20 2.25 -10.85
CA ILE A 73 13.80 1.28 -9.82
C ILE A 73 14.75 0.09 -9.79
N ARG A 74 14.91 -0.51 -8.60
CA ARG A 74 15.57 -1.80 -8.39
C ARG A 74 14.75 -2.65 -7.44
N THR A 75 14.60 -3.92 -7.75
CA THR A 75 13.74 -4.87 -7.05
C THR A 75 14.51 -6.13 -6.71
N PHE A 76 14.14 -6.74 -5.60
CA PHE A 76 14.64 -8.03 -5.14
C PHE A 76 13.43 -8.89 -4.84
N SER A 77 13.33 -10.08 -5.45
CA SER A 77 12.18 -10.97 -5.28
C SER A 77 12.60 -12.43 -5.26
N LEU A 78 11.96 -13.25 -4.42
CA LEU A 78 12.08 -14.70 -4.48
C LEU A 78 11.01 -15.25 -5.44
N ILE A 79 11.42 -15.75 -6.60
CA ILE A 79 10.49 -16.08 -7.69
C ILE A 79 10.22 -17.58 -7.88
N GLY A 80 10.92 -18.43 -7.14
CA GLY A 80 10.74 -19.87 -7.24
C GLY A 80 11.86 -20.65 -6.57
N ASN A 81 11.83 -21.98 -6.78
CA ASN A 81 12.84 -22.90 -6.28
C ASN A 81 13.43 -23.72 -7.44
N GLU A 82 14.69 -24.10 -7.29
CA GLU A 82 15.41 -24.95 -8.25
C GLU A 82 16.35 -25.90 -7.51
N ARG A 83 16.75 -27.02 -8.12
CA ARG A 83 17.84 -27.84 -7.61
C ARG A 83 19.12 -27.64 -8.43
N VAL A 84 20.18 -27.16 -7.79
CA VAL A 84 21.50 -26.99 -8.40
C VAL A 84 22.48 -27.93 -7.70
N LEU A 85 23.10 -28.84 -8.46
CA LEU A 85 24.06 -29.82 -7.94
C LEU A 85 23.54 -30.64 -6.74
N GLY A 86 22.21 -30.90 -6.72
CA GLY A 86 21.54 -31.62 -5.64
C GLY A 86 21.07 -30.75 -4.46
N VAL A 87 21.56 -29.53 -4.33
CA VAL A 87 21.14 -28.54 -3.32
C VAL A 87 19.81 -27.91 -3.72
N LYS A 88 18.87 -27.74 -2.79
CA LYS A 88 17.65 -26.97 -3.05
C LYS A 88 17.95 -25.48 -2.89
N CYS A 89 17.67 -24.71 -3.92
CA CYS A 89 17.91 -23.28 -3.95
C CYS A 89 16.61 -22.51 -4.11
N LEU A 90 16.55 -21.32 -3.54
CA LEU A 90 15.61 -20.30 -3.96
C LEU A 90 16.21 -19.52 -5.15
N ILE A 91 15.35 -19.03 -6.03
CA ILE A 91 15.73 -18.14 -7.12
C ILE A 91 15.47 -16.71 -6.66
N LEU A 92 16.54 -16.00 -6.29
CA LEU A 92 16.52 -14.57 -6.01
C LEU A 92 16.69 -13.81 -7.33
N ARG A 93 15.62 -13.15 -7.77
CA ARG A 93 15.66 -12.21 -8.89
C ARG A 93 16.02 -10.83 -8.38
N ILE A 94 17.06 -10.25 -8.98
CA ILE A 94 17.43 -8.85 -8.82
C ILE A 94 17.15 -8.19 -10.17
N TYR A 95 16.27 -7.20 -10.19
CA TYR A 95 15.87 -6.52 -11.42
C TYR A 95 15.89 -5.01 -11.22
N GLY A 96 16.64 -4.27 -12.04
CA GLY A 96 16.69 -2.82 -11.93
C GLY A 96 17.66 -2.21 -12.93
N HIS A 97 17.55 -0.90 -13.18
CA HIS A 97 18.29 -0.22 -14.25
C HIS A 97 18.99 1.05 -13.76
N GLY A 98 20.18 1.37 -14.29
CA GLY A 98 20.63 2.78 -14.33
C GLY A 98 19.89 3.55 -15.44
N ASN A 99 20.38 4.72 -15.84
CA ASN A 99 19.81 5.50 -16.97
C ASN A 99 19.98 4.88 -18.37
N ASN A 100 20.38 3.61 -18.49
CA ASN A 100 20.67 2.95 -19.76
C ASN A 100 19.44 2.12 -20.21
N PRO A 101 19.03 2.16 -21.50
CA PRO A 101 17.91 1.36 -22.02
C PRO A 101 18.03 -0.16 -21.92
N VAL A 102 19.20 -0.72 -21.54
CA VAL A 102 19.36 -2.16 -21.35
C VAL A 102 18.95 -2.55 -19.93
N THR A 103 17.98 -3.46 -19.82
CA THR A 103 17.45 -3.93 -18.54
C THR A 103 18.41 -4.92 -17.88
N GLU A 104 19.10 -4.48 -16.83
CA GLU A 104 19.87 -5.39 -15.96
C GLU A 104 18.92 -6.29 -15.18
N TYR A 105 19.20 -7.59 -15.20
CA TYR A 105 18.51 -8.58 -14.38
C TYR A 105 19.42 -9.75 -14.05
N TYR A 106 19.33 -10.26 -12.82
CA TYR A 106 20.03 -11.45 -12.38
C TYR A 106 19.08 -12.40 -11.68
N ASP A 107 19.17 -13.68 -12.02
CA ASP A 107 18.57 -14.78 -11.25
C ASP A 107 19.68 -15.55 -10.54
N VAL A 108 19.80 -15.32 -9.24
CA VAL A 108 20.79 -15.95 -8.37
C VAL A 108 20.16 -17.11 -7.62
N ARG A 109 20.74 -18.31 -7.75
CA ARG A 109 20.28 -19.50 -7.01
C ARG A 109 21.00 -19.55 -5.67
N ILE A 110 20.26 -19.16 -4.64
CA ILE A 110 20.76 -19.06 -3.27
C ILE A 110 20.27 -20.22 -2.41
N ALA A 111 21.11 -20.65 -1.47
CA ALA A 111 20.81 -21.71 -0.53
C ALA A 111 21.50 -21.41 0.81
N GLN A 112 20.87 -21.80 1.92
CA GLN A 112 21.46 -21.66 3.24
C GLN A 112 22.27 -22.91 3.61
N ASP A 113 23.52 -22.71 4.02
CA ASP A 113 24.40 -23.78 4.52
C ASP A 113 24.08 -24.14 6.00
N THR A 114 24.70 -25.18 6.54
CA THR A 114 24.48 -25.65 7.92
C THR A 114 24.99 -24.67 8.99
N THR A 115 25.74 -23.64 8.59
CA THR A 115 26.19 -22.53 9.43
C THR A 115 25.34 -21.26 9.27
N ALA A 116 24.20 -21.38 8.56
CA ALA A 116 23.25 -20.31 8.25
C ALA A 116 23.77 -19.19 7.32
N ASN A 117 24.92 -19.38 6.65
CA ASN A 117 25.32 -18.44 5.61
C ASN A 117 24.46 -18.67 4.37
N ILE A 118 24.07 -17.60 3.70
CA ILE A 118 23.49 -17.71 2.37
C ILE A 118 24.66 -17.86 1.39
N ARG A 119 24.66 -18.98 0.67
CA ARG A 119 25.57 -19.27 -0.42
C ARG A 119 24.84 -19.12 -1.74
N PHE A 120 25.53 -18.73 -2.81
CA PHE A 120 24.99 -18.83 -4.16
C PHE A 120 25.78 -19.83 -4.98
N LEU A 121 25.06 -20.60 -5.81
CA LEU A 121 25.63 -21.70 -6.60
C LEU A 121 25.62 -21.42 -8.10
N LYS A 122 24.69 -20.57 -8.53
CA LYS A 122 24.45 -20.22 -9.93
C LYS A 122 23.96 -18.79 -10.04
N ALA A 123 24.40 -18.08 -11.07
CA ALA A 123 23.84 -16.80 -11.48
C ALA A 123 23.67 -16.77 -13.00
N THR A 124 22.48 -16.39 -13.45
CA THR A 124 22.18 -16.19 -14.88
C THR A 124 21.50 -14.85 -15.08
N GLY A 125 21.77 -14.15 -16.17
CA GLY A 125 21.04 -12.92 -16.50
C GLY A 125 21.81 -12.00 -17.43
N VAL A 126 21.56 -10.71 -17.30
CA VAL A 126 22.20 -9.63 -18.07
C VAL A 126 22.64 -8.54 -17.11
N ASP A 127 23.91 -8.14 -17.17
CA ASP A 127 24.45 -7.07 -16.32
C ASP A 127 24.06 -5.66 -16.77
N GLY A 128 24.47 -4.64 -16.00
CA GLY A 128 24.23 -3.22 -16.30
C GLY A 128 24.79 -2.73 -17.65
N ASP A 129 25.77 -3.43 -18.21
CA ASP A 129 26.38 -3.13 -19.50
C ASP A 129 25.77 -3.94 -20.65
N GLY A 130 24.80 -4.82 -20.35
CA GLY A 130 24.14 -5.69 -21.32
C GLY A 130 24.90 -6.99 -21.62
N ASN A 131 25.94 -7.32 -20.87
CA ASN A 131 26.63 -8.60 -21.02
C ASN A 131 25.84 -9.73 -20.35
N ASN A 132 25.85 -10.91 -20.96
CA ASN A 132 25.26 -12.08 -20.34
C ASN A 132 26.09 -12.48 -19.11
N VAL A 133 25.42 -12.65 -17.98
CA VAL A 133 25.96 -13.33 -16.81
C VAL A 133 25.58 -14.80 -16.90
N ASP A 134 26.59 -15.66 -16.89
CA ASP A 134 26.43 -17.12 -16.80
C ASP A 134 27.55 -17.67 -15.92
N PHE A 135 27.23 -17.93 -14.66
CA PHE A 135 28.15 -18.43 -13.66
C PHE A 135 27.55 -19.64 -12.97
N ASP A 136 28.33 -20.71 -12.89
CA ASP A 136 28.01 -21.95 -12.18
C ASP A 136 29.25 -22.42 -11.41
N VAL A 137 29.06 -22.86 -10.16
CA VAL A 137 30.10 -23.60 -9.42
C VAL A 137 30.14 -25.06 -9.90
N ASN A 138 31.28 -25.75 -9.76
CA ASN A 138 31.39 -27.14 -10.26
C ASN A 138 30.89 -28.18 -9.26
N SER A 139 30.87 -27.82 -7.97
CA SER A 139 30.41 -28.69 -6.87
C SER A 139 29.81 -27.85 -5.74
N PRO A 140 28.94 -28.43 -4.88
CA PRO A 140 28.33 -27.69 -3.78
C PRO A 140 29.34 -27.06 -2.80
N ASP A 141 30.48 -27.71 -2.55
CA ASP A 141 31.52 -27.20 -1.65
C ASP A 141 32.25 -25.96 -2.19
N GLU A 142 32.14 -25.68 -3.50
CA GLU A 142 32.62 -24.45 -4.15
C GLU A 142 31.62 -23.28 -4.05
N ALA A 143 30.46 -23.47 -3.41
CA ALA A 143 29.44 -22.42 -3.29
C ALA A 143 29.96 -21.18 -2.54
N LEU A 144 29.77 -20.01 -3.15
CA LEU A 144 30.34 -18.74 -2.68
C LEU A 144 29.39 -18.06 -1.70
N ILE A 145 29.94 -17.35 -0.71
CA ILE A 145 29.12 -16.63 0.27
C ILE A 145 28.45 -15.44 -0.43
N TYR A 146 27.12 -15.41 -0.38
CA TYR A 146 26.33 -14.23 -0.76
C TYR A 146 26.16 -13.29 0.43
N LEU A 147 25.72 -13.83 1.58
CA LEU A 147 25.52 -13.11 2.83
C LEU A 147 25.97 -13.99 4.02
N PRO A 148 26.91 -13.53 4.87
CA PRO A 148 27.29 -14.27 6.07
C PRO A 148 26.15 -14.23 7.11
N ALA A 149 26.01 -15.29 7.91
CA ALA A 149 25.05 -15.32 9.02
C ALA A 149 25.44 -14.32 10.12
N THR A 150 26.73 -14.28 10.44
CA THR A 150 27.33 -13.43 11.46
C THR A 150 28.37 -12.53 10.79
N PRO A 151 27.99 -11.32 10.33
CA PRO A 151 28.92 -10.42 9.65
C PRO A 151 30.02 -9.96 10.60
N ILE A 152 31.28 -10.09 10.17
CA ILE A 152 32.46 -9.65 10.93
C ILE A 152 33.12 -8.52 10.16
N VAL A 153 33.37 -7.37 10.80
CA VAL A 153 34.06 -6.24 10.16
C VAL A 153 35.44 -6.66 9.65
N GLY A 154 35.73 -6.33 8.39
CA GLY A 154 36.93 -6.74 7.65
C GLY A 154 36.85 -8.13 7.01
N GLN A 155 35.75 -8.86 7.21
CA GLN A 155 35.51 -10.13 6.52
C GLN A 155 35.32 -9.86 5.03
N ARG A 156 36.19 -10.47 4.22
CA ARG A 156 36.13 -10.42 2.76
C ARG A 156 35.82 -11.81 2.20
N PHE A 157 34.96 -11.87 1.21
CA PHE A 157 34.59 -13.11 0.53
C PHE A 157 34.38 -12.85 -0.96
N ASP A 158 34.71 -13.86 -1.77
CA ASP A 158 34.56 -13.80 -3.22
C ASP A 158 33.08 -13.84 -3.60
N HIS A 159 32.73 -13.06 -4.62
CA HIS A 159 31.38 -13.01 -5.19
C HIS A 159 31.44 -13.57 -6.62
N LEU A 160 31.29 -12.78 -7.67
CA LEU A 160 31.50 -13.27 -9.04
C LEU A 160 33.02 -13.32 -9.37
N PRO A 161 33.46 -14.05 -10.42
CA PRO A 161 34.86 -14.02 -10.84
C PRO A 161 35.37 -12.59 -11.03
N GLY A 162 36.43 -12.21 -10.30
CA GLY A 162 36.98 -10.84 -10.31
C GLY A 162 36.27 -9.83 -9.40
N ALA A 163 35.26 -10.26 -8.63
CA ALA A 163 34.52 -9.43 -7.69
C ALA A 163 34.55 -9.99 -6.27
N TYR A 164 34.48 -9.10 -5.29
CA TYR A 164 34.46 -9.45 -3.88
C TYR A 164 33.40 -8.65 -3.13
N SER A 165 33.10 -9.11 -1.93
CA SER A 165 32.35 -8.38 -0.93
C SER A 165 33.16 -8.29 0.36
N GLU A 166 33.11 -7.14 1.02
CA GLU A 166 33.78 -6.88 2.30
C GLU A 166 32.81 -6.25 3.28
N ILE A 167 32.75 -6.77 4.51
CA ILE A 167 31.96 -6.16 5.58
C ILE A 167 32.74 -4.97 6.16
N ILE A 168 32.26 -3.76 5.92
CA ILE A 168 32.91 -2.52 6.38
C ILE A 168 32.46 -2.14 7.78
N ALA A 169 31.17 -2.31 8.08
CA ALA A 169 30.61 -2.00 9.38
C ALA A 169 29.38 -2.85 9.69
N VAL A 170 29.07 -2.99 10.98
CA VAL A 170 27.85 -3.65 11.49
C VAL A 170 27.17 -2.73 12.51
N ASN A 171 25.95 -3.06 12.93
CA ASN A 171 25.15 -2.25 13.86
C ASN A 171 24.98 -0.79 13.41
N GLN A 172 24.95 -0.54 12.09
CA GLN A 172 24.76 0.80 11.54
C GLN A 172 23.29 1.21 11.67
N THR A 173 23.08 2.52 11.77
CA THR A 173 21.77 3.14 11.60
C THR A 173 21.76 3.88 10.28
N VAL A 174 20.85 3.51 9.38
CA VAL A 174 20.57 4.26 8.16
C VAL A 174 19.47 5.27 8.50
N PRO A 175 19.71 6.58 8.37
CA PRO A 175 18.70 7.59 8.68
C PRO A 175 17.50 7.47 7.74
N LYS A 176 16.37 8.09 8.11
CA LYS A 176 15.21 8.21 7.23
C LYS A 176 15.62 8.86 5.91
N MET A 177 15.29 8.20 4.80
CA MET A 177 15.63 8.62 3.44
C MET A 177 14.54 9.54 2.87
N SER A 178 14.84 10.25 1.78
CA SER A 178 13.87 11.14 1.12
C SER A 178 12.67 10.40 0.53
N THR A 179 12.84 9.10 0.25
CA THR A 179 11.76 8.17 -0.13
C THR A 179 10.73 7.96 0.99
N GLY A 180 10.99 8.46 2.20
CA GLY A 180 10.17 8.25 3.39
C GLY A 180 10.50 6.97 4.14
N ALA A 181 11.35 6.10 3.59
CA ALA A 181 11.76 4.84 4.20
C ALA A 181 12.76 5.05 5.35
N GLY A 182 12.69 4.19 6.37
CA GLY A 182 13.52 4.25 7.57
C GLY A 182 13.02 5.26 8.62
N PRO A 183 13.82 5.57 9.65
CA PRO A 183 15.19 5.10 9.87
C PRO A 183 15.27 3.56 10.02
N TYR A 184 16.37 2.96 9.56
CA TYR A 184 16.63 1.54 9.72
C TYR A 184 17.80 1.32 10.67
N TYR A 185 17.67 0.35 11.56
CA TYR A 185 18.67 0.04 12.58
C TYR A 185 19.18 -1.38 12.42
N ASP A 186 20.31 -1.67 13.06
CA ASP A 186 21.00 -2.96 12.98
C ASP A 186 21.31 -3.36 11.52
N CYS A 187 21.99 -2.44 10.82
CA CYS A 187 22.40 -2.65 9.45
C CYS A 187 23.87 -3.02 9.34
N MET A 188 24.20 -3.92 8.42
CA MET A 188 25.57 -4.14 7.97
C MET A 188 25.85 -3.34 6.71
N LEU A 189 26.96 -2.61 6.71
CA LEU A 189 27.54 -2.00 5.53
C LEU A 189 28.50 -2.99 4.90
N ARG A 190 28.20 -3.38 3.67
CA ARG A 190 29.01 -4.26 2.84
C ARG A 190 29.45 -3.51 1.59
N ARG A 191 30.74 -3.49 1.32
CA ARG A 191 31.31 -2.98 0.08
C ARG A 191 31.43 -4.11 -0.93
N TRP A 192 30.86 -3.92 -2.10
CA TRP A 192 31.16 -4.70 -3.28
C TRP A 192 32.29 -4.01 -4.04
N GLY A 193 33.23 -4.77 -4.60
CA GLY A 193 34.30 -4.21 -5.43
C GLY A 193 34.77 -5.18 -6.50
N GLY A 194 35.21 -4.63 -7.62
CA GLY A 194 35.75 -5.38 -8.76
C GLY A 194 37.24 -5.12 -9.03
N GLU A 195 37.79 -5.80 -10.05
CA GLU A 195 39.14 -5.57 -10.55
C GLU A 195 39.34 -4.17 -11.17
N THR A 196 38.25 -3.50 -11.59
CA THR A 196 38.26 -2.16 -12.22
C THR A 196 38.50 -1.03 -11.23
N GLY A 197 38.40 -1.29 -9.92
CA GLY A 197 38.53 -0.27 -8.88
C GLY A 197 37.22 0.37 -8.44
N ASP A 198 36.12 0.10 -9.16
CA ASP A 198 34.78 0.55 -8.77
C ASP A 198 34.31 -0.14 -7.49
N THR A 199 33.64 0.61 -6.62
CA THR A 199 33.11 0.09 -5.36
C THR A 199 31.69 0.57 -5.11
N ASP A 200 30.84 -0.37 -4.69
CA ASP A 200 29.46 -0.09 -4.31
C ASP A 200 29.25 -0.43 -2.83
N ASP A 201 28.73 0.51 -2.07
CA ASP A 201 28.40 0.32 -0.66
C ASP A 201 26.93 -0.06 -0.51
N LYS A 202 26.64 -1.20 0.11
CA LYS A 202 25.30 -1.73 0.35
C LYS A 202 25.02 -1.83 1.84
N TRP A 203 23.86 -1.34 2.28
CA TRP A 203 23.35 -1.53 3.63
C TRP A 203 22.27 -2.61 3.62
N ASN A 204 22.59 -3.74 4.22
CA ASN A 204 21.65 -4.81 4.51
C ASN A 204 21.22 -4.68 5.97
N CYS A 205 19.94 -4.40 6.22
CA CYS A 205 19.40 -4.32 7.58
C CYS A 205 18.76 -5.64 7.99
N ARG A 206 18.92 -5.97 9.26
CA ARG A 206 18.45 -7.23 9.82
C ARG A 206 16.93 -7.36 9.67
N TYR A 207 16.50 -8.46 9.05
CA TYR A 207 15.15 -8.84 8.62
C TYR A 207 14.47 -7.94 7.58
N VAL A 208 15.16 -6.92 7.07
CA VAL A 208 14.61 -5.98 6.05
C VAL A 208 15.24 -6.21 4.67
N GLY A 209 16.49 -6.67 4.64
CA GLY A 209 17.24 -6.84 3.40
C GLY A 209 17.99 -5.57 3.01
N VAL A 210 18.18 -5.33 1.71
CA VAL A 210 18.88 -4.14 1.23
C VAL A 210 17.99 -2.91 1.40
N VAL A 211 18.47 -1.91 2.14
CA VAL A 211 17.76 -0.63 2.33
C VAL A 211 18.42 0.55 1.63
N LYS A 212 19.71 0.43 1.33
CA LYS A 212 20.51 1.49 0.71
C LYS A 212 21.63 0.87 -0.10
N GLU A 213 21.91 1.45 -1.24
CA GLU A 213 23.07 1.14 -2.07
C GLU A 213 23.61 2.46 -2.62
N ASP A 214 24.89 2.73 -2.40
CA ASP A 214 25.59 3.89 -2.92
C ASP A 214 26.68 3.41 -3.88
N TRP A 215 26.68 3.97 -5.08
CA TRP A 215 27.69 3.71 -6.10
C TRP A 215 28.70 4.83 -6.04
N ALA A 216 29.95 4.48 -5.73
CA ALA A 216 31.05 5.43 -5.70
C ALA A 216 31.91 5.20 -6.94
N ASP A 217 31.68 6.02 -7.97
CA ASP A 217 32.61 6.12 -9.10
C ASP A 217 33.77 7.10 -8.79
N GLU A 218 34.76 7.16 -9.68
CA GLU A 218 35.98 7.96 -9.50
C GLU A 218 35.73 9.48 -9.33
N VAL A 219 34.49 9.97 -9.52
CA VAL A 219 34.18 11.41 -9.59
C VAL A 219 33.56 11.96 -8.29
N GLY A 220 33.29 11.10 -7.29
CA GLY A 220 32.78 11.54 -5.99
C GLY A 220 31.31 11.99 -6.00
N GLU A 221 30.59 11.67 -7.08
CA GLU A 221 29.13 11.80 -7.12
C GLU A 221 28.51 10.60 -6.40
N VAL A 222 27.69 10.86 -5.39
CA VAL A 222 26.96 9.82 -4.68
C VAL A 222 25.63 9.63 -5.38
N ARG A 223 25.50 8.52 -6.11
CA ARG A 223 24.25 8.05 -6.74
C ARG A 223 23.96 6.63 -6.26
N GLY A 224 22.74 6.16 -6.45
CA GLY A 224 22.42 4.79 -6.07
C GLY A 224 20.93 4.54 -5.83
N TRP A 225 20.64 3.70 -4.85
CA TRP A 225 19.32 3.13 -4.59
C TRP A 225 18.92 3.25 -3.13
N TRP A 226 17.76 3.82 -2.85
CA TRP A 226 17.18 3.93 -1.51
C TRP A 226 15.89 3.14 -1.41
N ARG A 227 15.68 2.42 -0.30
CA ARG A 227 14.44 1.67 -0.02
C ARG A 227 13.24 2.58 -0.22
N VAL A 228 12.20 2.08 -0.87
CA VAL A 228 10.86 2.65 -0.80
C VAL A 228 10.18 2.01 0.42
N PRO A 229 9.35 2.73 1.22
CA PRO A 229 8.60 2.10 2.28
C PRO A 229 7.92 0.85 1.73
N ASP A 230 8.13 -0.30 2.38
CA ASP A 230 7.51 -1.55 1.94
C ASP A 230 6.03 -1.29 1.75
N GLN A 231 5.51 -1.62 0.56
CA GLN A 231 4.07 -1.67 0.33
C GLN A 231 3.50 -2.49 1.48
N ILE A 232 2.45 -1.99 2.12
CA ILE A 232 1.77 -2.75 3.15
C ILE A 232 1.49 -4.13 2.55
N PRO A 233 1.91 -5.24 3.18
CA PRO A 233 1.91 -6.58 2.59
C PRO A 233 0.58 -7.01 1.97
N ASP A 234 -0.52 -6.33 2.33
CA ASP A 234 -1.88 -6.60 1.84
C ASP A 234 -2.44 -5.53 0.89
N MET A 235 -1.66 -4.52 0.50
CA MET A 235 -2.11 -3.47 -0.42
C MET A 235 -2.05 -3.92 -1.88
N ASN A 236 -2.90 -4.88 -2.24
CA ASN A 236 -3.03 -5.33 -3.61
C ASN A 236 -4.02 -4.45 -4.39
N LEU A 237 -3.51 -3.36 -4.97
CA LEU A 237 -4.30 -2.53 -5.88
C LEU A 237 -4.50 -3.16 -7.26
N ASN A 238 -3.89 -4.31 -7.58
CA ASN A 238 -4.04 -4.91 -8.90
C ASN A 238 -5.48 -5.29 -9.18
N GLY A 239 -5.96 -4.99 -10.38
CA GLY A 239 -7.30 -5.33 -10.81
C GLY A 239 -7.84 -4.37 -11.86
N GLU A 240 -9.05 -4.68 -12.31
CA GLU A 240 -9.86 -3.76 -13.10
C GLU A 240 -10.90 -3.11 -12.19
N TYR A 241 -11.14 -1.83 -12.43
CA TYR A 241 -12.07 -1.01 -11.67
C TYR A 241 -12.96 -0.25 -12.63
N TRP A 242 -14.20 -0.05 -12.20
CA TRP A 242 -15.05 1.02 -12.67
C TRP A 242 -14.64 2.31 -12.02
N PHE A 243 -14.74 3.40 -12.77
CA PHE A 243 -14.36 4.72 -12.32
C PHE A 243 -15.48 5.70 -12.64
N GLY A 244 -15.78 6.58 -11.69
CA GLY A 244 -16.69 7.69 -11.90
C GLY A 244 -16.35 8.85 -10.99
N SER A 245 -16.72 10.05 -11.41
CA SER A 245 -16.51 11.26 -10.63
C SER A 245 -17.62 12.24 -10.87
N LEU A 246 -17.90 13.00 -9.81
CA LEU A 246 -18.73 14.18 -9.83
C LEU A 246 -17.93 15.30 -9.17
N SER A 247 -17.79 16.40 -9.89
CA SER A 247 -17.12 17.61 -9.42
C SER A 247 -17.86 18.84 -9.92
N ALA A 248 -17.41 20.02 -9.51
CA ALA A 248 -17.83 21.27 -10.13
C ALA A 248 -16.67 22.27 -10.10
N ASP A 249 -16.68 23.21 -11.04
CA ASP A 249 -15.72 24.32 -11.05
C ASP A 249 -15.89 25.19 -9.79
N ALA A 250 -14.81 25.40 -9.04
CA ALA A 250 -14.84 26.04 -7.73
C ALA A 250 -15.28 27.52 -7.77
N ASN A 251 -15.22 28.17 -8.93
CA ASN A 251 -15.59 29.58 -9.08
C ASN A 251 -16.97 29.78 -9.69
N SER A 252 -17.32 28.97 -10.69
CA SER A 252 -18.52 29.10 -11.50
C SER A 252 -19.61 28.11 -11.13
N TRP A 253 -19.27 27.08 -10.34
CA TRP A 253 -20.16 26.01 -9.86
C TRP A 253 -20.81 25.20 -10.98
N VAL A 254 -20.17 25.19 -12.16
CA VAL A 254 -20.62 24.38 -13.27
C VAL A 254 -20.29 22.92 -12.94
N PRO A 255 -21.29 22.03 -12.80
CA PRO A 255 -21.06 20.63 -12.51
C PRO A 255 -20.32 19.96 -13.64
N TRP A 256 -19.55 18.94 -13.31
CA TRP A 256 -18.76 18.16 -14.24
C TRP A 256 -18.73 16.71 -13.77
N GLY A 257 -18.66 15.78 -14.72
CA GLY A 257 -18.63 14.38 -14.40
C GLY A 257 -17.90 13.60 -15.48
N LYS A 258 -17.31 12.48 -15.05
CA LYS A 258 -16.59 11.55 -15.91
C LYS A 258 -16.93 10.12 -15.48
N ILE A 259 -16.84 9.20 -16.43
CA ILE A 259 -17.08 7.78 -16.18
C ILE A 259 -16.15 6.94 -17.03
N GLY A 260 -15.68 5.81 -16.51
CA GLY A 260 -14.85 4.90 -17.30
C GLY A 260 -14.26 3.78 -16.49
N THR A 261 -13.00 3.44 -16.79
CA THR A 261 -12.31 2.30 -16.19
C THR A 261 -10.90 2.67 -15.73
N VAL A 262 -10.44 1.96 -14.70
CA VAL A 262 -9.05 1.97 -14.24
C VAL A 262 -8.55 0.52 -14.24
N ILE A 263 -7.35 0.29 -14.76
CA ILE A 263 -6.66 -0.99 -14.72
C ILE A 263 -5.32 -0.77 -14.02
N ILE A 264 -5.09 -1.52 -12.94
CA ILE A 264 -3.87 -1.46 -12.15
C ILE A 264 -3.13 -2.79 -12.28
N ASN A 265 -1.86 -2.73 -12.68
CA ASN A 265 -0.97 -3.89 -12.77
C ASN A 265 0.43 -3.58 -12.25
N GLY A 266 0.74 -4.09 -11.06
CA GLY A 266 1.84 -3.66 -10.21
C GLY A 266 1.72 -2.17 -9.90
N ASN A 267 2.75 -1.43 -10.28
CA ASN A 267 2.82 0.01 -10.15
C ASN A 267 2.37 0.75 -11.42
N ASN A 268 1.75 0.05 -12.39
CA ASN A 268 1.23 0.67 -13.60
C ASN A 268 -0.26 0.96 -13.44
N TRP A 269 -0.65 2.16 -13.84
CA TRP A 269 -2.01 2.67 -13.85
C TRP A 269 -2.40 2.97 -15.28
N TYR A 270 -3.53 2.44 -15.71
CA TYR A 270 -4.18 2.76 -16.99
C TYR A 270 -5.59 3.20 -16.69
N GLN A 271 -6.01 4.34 -17.22
CA GLN A 271 -7.32 4.89 -16.98
C GLN A 271 -7.89 5.44 -18.26
N GLU A 272 -9.14 5.12 -18.54
CA GLU A 272 -9.89 5.64 -19.66
C GLU A 272 -11.21 6.18 -19.15
N TRP A 273 -11.68 7.31 -19.68
CA TRP A 273 -12.96 7.87 -19.30
C TRP A 273 -13.61 8.66 -20.43
N GLU A 274 -14.93 8.76 -20.34
CA GLU A 274 -15.77 9.64 -21.13
C GLU A 274 -16.25 10.78 -20.24
N ASP A 275 -16.20 11.99 -20.78
CA ASP A 275 -16.83 13.18 -20.23
C ASP A 275 -17.45 14.02 -21.34
N TYR A 276 -17.98 15.19 -21.01
CA TYR A 276 -18.60 16.11 -21.98
C TYR A 276 -17.66 16.52 -23.14
N ASP A 277 -16.34 16.52 -22.92
CA ASP A 277 -15.35 16.88 -23.94
C ASP A 277 -14.92 15.66 -24.80
N GLY A 278 -15.41 14.47 -24.47
CA GLY A 278 -15.26 13.23 -25.22
C GLY A 278 -14.44 12.17 -24.48
N HIS A 279 -13.80 11.30 -25.27
CA HIS A 279 -12.99 10.20 -24.75
C HIS A 279 -11.58 10.65 -24.39
N HIS A 280 -11.10 10.21 -23.22
CA HIS A 280 -9.77 10.48 -22.71
C HIS A 280 -9.12 9.22 -22.18
N SER A 281 -7.79 9.21 -22.18
CA SER A 281 -6.99 8.11 -21.65
C SER A 281 -5.73 8.62 -20.98
N PHE A 282 -5.36 8.02 -19.86
CA PHE A 282 -4.12 8.26 -19.15
C PHE A 282 -3.43 6.92 -18.83
N SER A 283 -2.11 6.87 -18.96
CA SER A 283 -1.32 5.77 -18.43
C SER A 283 -0.03 6.27 -17.81
N GLY A 284 0.40 5.63 -16.73
CA GLY A 284 1.63 5.99 -16.05
C GLY A 284 1.98 5.04 -14.92
N THR A 285 3.13 5.26 -14.30
CA THR A 285 3.50 4.56 -13.07
C THR A 285 3.06 5.36 -11.85
N PHE A 286 2.91 4.68 -10.72
CA PHE A 286 2.64 5.30 -9.43
C PHE A 286 3.44 4.63 -8.30
N THR A 287 3.50 5.32 -7.17
CA THR A 287 3.92 4.73 -5.89
C THR A 287 2.79 4.88 -4.88
N THR A 288 2.79 4.04 -3.86
CA THR A 288 1.79 4.08 -2.79
C THR A 288 2.45 4.41 -1.46
N SER A 289 1.79 5.23 -0.64
CA SER A 289 2.19 5.45 0.75
C SER A 289 0.98 5.56 1.65
N VAL A 290 0.96 4.80 2.74
CA VAL A 290 -0.12 4.84 3.72
C VAL A 290 0.07 6.00 4.68
N GLN A 291 -1.03 6.71 4.91
CA GLN A 291 -1.10 7.86 5.80
C GLN A 291 -1.42 7.40 7.21
N SER A 292 -1.17 8.27 8.20
CA SER A 292 -1.43 7.97 9.61
C SER A 292 -2.90 7.75 9.94
N ASP A 293 -3.81 8.28 9.12
CA ASP A 293 -5.25 8.07 9.26
C ASP A 293 -5.70 6.72 8.68
N GLY A 294 -4.83 6.00 7.95
CA GLY A 294 -5.14 4.75 7.26
C GLY A 294 -5.53 4.92 5.79
N SER A 295 -5.61 6.15 5.29
CA SER A 295 -5.80 6.43 3.86
C SER A 295 -4.53 6.16 3.05
N ILE A 296 -4.65 6.10 1.73
CA ILE A 296 -3.55 5.76 0.82
C ILE A 296 -3.31 6.93 -0.12
N ASN A 297 -2.06 7.37 -0.21
CA ASN A 297 -1.64 8.24 -1.28
C ASN A 297 -1.18 7.39 -2.47
N ILE A 298 -1.83 7.57 -3.62
CA ILE A 298 -1.42 7.05 -4.92
C ILE A 298 -0.71 8.19 -5.65
N ASN A 299 0.62 8.14 -5.67
CA ASN A 299 1.47 9.21 -6.16
C ASN A 299 1.86 8.95 -7.62
N HIS A 300 1.32 9.72 -8.54
CA HIS A 300 1.75 9.80 -9.92
C HIS A 300 2.76 10.93 -10.13
N ALA A 301 3.39 10.98 -11.30
CA ALA A 301 4.31 12.07 -11.66
C ALA A 301 3.66 13.48 -11.68
N TRP A 302 2.33 13.54 -11.85
CA TRP A 302 1.56 14.78 -11.98
C TRP A 302 0.78 15.17 -10.73
N GLY A 303 0.73 14.29 -9.71
CA GLY A 303 -0.06 14.55 -8.51
C GLY A 303 -0.21 13.32 -7.61
N SER A 304 -0.86 13.52 -6.47
CA SER A 304 -1.15 12.47 -5.50
C SER A 304 -2.65 12.38 -5.24
N TYR A 305 -3.21 11.19 -5.32
CA TYR A 305 -4.59 10.89 -4.94
C TYR A 305 -4.62 10.34 -3.52
N ASN A 306 -5.34 11.00 -2.60
CA ASN A 306 -5.49 10.53 -1.23
C ASN A 306 -6.81 9.75 -1.05
N VAL A 307 -6.75 8.45 -1.29
CA VAL A 307 -7.94 7.59 -1.31
C VAL A 307 -8.21 6.93 0.04
N ALA A 308 -9.49 6.87 0.39
CA ALA A 308 -10.03 5.90 1.35
C ALA A 308 -10.13 4.54 0.65
N TRP A 309 -9.63 3.44 1.25
CA TRP A 309 -9.58 2.13 0.58
C TRP A 309 -9.86 0.94 1.51
N ASN A 310 -10.65 -0.01 1.03
CA ASN A 310 -10.97 -1.26 1.74
C ASN A 310 -10.63 -2.55 0.96
N GLY A 311 -9.90 -2.47 -0.16
CA GLY A 311 -9.67 -3.61 -1.05
C GLY A 311 -10.49 -3.55 -2.35
N SER A 312 -11.75 -3.17 -2.24
CA SER A 312 -12.73 -3.22 -3.34
C SER A 312 -13.21 -1.84 -3.79
N ILE A 313 -13.17 -0.83 -2.93
CA ILE A 313 -13.52 0.55 -3.27
C ILE A 313 -12.40 1.52 -2.87
N MET A 314 -12.11 2.48 -3.74
CA MET A 314 -11.30 3.66 -3.47
C MET A 314 -12.16 4.90 -3.62
N ILE A 315 -12.15 5.78 -2.62
CA ILE A 315 -12.84 7.07 -2.68
C ILE A 315 -11.83 8.20 -2.47
N ASN A 316 -11.67 9.05 -3.48
CA ASN A 316 -10.94 10.31 -3.38
C ASN A 316 -11.93 11.45 -3.14
N ALA A 317 -11.58 12.44 -2.31
CA ALA A 317 -12.32 13.69 -2.20
C ALA A 317 -11.32 14.84 -2.15
N ASP A 318 -11.52 15.86 -2.98
CA ASP A 318 -10.58 16.95 -3.16
C ASP A 318 -10.58 17.90 -1.95
N THR A 319 -9.42 18.19 -1.38
CA THR A 319 -9.31 19.23 -0.33
C THR A 319 -8.94 20.60 -0.90
N ALA A 320 -8.65 20.68 -2.19
CA ALA A 320 -8.33 21.90 -2.91
C ALA A 320 -8.67 21.71 -4.39
N PRO A 321 -8.99 22.80 -5.13
CA PRO A 321 -9.29 22.69 -6.55
C PRO A 321 -8.13 22.06 -7.32
N ASP A 322 -8.45 21.21 -8.29
CA ASP A 322 -7.49 20.60 -9.20
C ASP A 322 -6.90 21.63 -10.19
N ALA A 323 -6.07 21.16 -11.13
CA ALA A 323 -5.44 22.03 -12.14
C ALA A 323 -6.45 22.72 -13.07
N GLU A 324 -7.67 22.19 -13.17
CA GLU A 324 -8.79 22.73 -13.94
C GLU A 324 -9.76 23.51 -13.06
N ASN A 325 -9.35 23.81 -11.81
CA ASN A 325 -10.13 24.53 -10.82
C ASN A 325 -11.43 23.80 -10.41
N ARG A 326 -11.45 22.46 -10.46
CA ARG A 326 -12.60 21.66 -10.04
C ARG A 326 -12.41 21.11 -8.63
N LEU A 327 -13.51 21.01 -7.90
CA LEU A 327 -13.62 20.34 -6.61
C LEU A 327 -14.65 19.23 -6.74
N GLY A 328 -14.28 18.01 -6.38
CA GLY A 328 -15.22 16.91 -6.33
C GLY A 328 -14.67 15.70 -5.64
N PHE A 329 -15.20 14.56 -6.07
CA PHE A 329 -14.79 13.27 -5.58
C PHE A 329 -14.71 12.27 -6.73
N ASP A 330 -13.91 11.24 -6.54
CA ASP A 330 -13.81 10.11 -7.45
C ASP A 330 -14.17 8.83 -6.69
N ILE A 331 -14.97 7.97 -7.33
CA ILE A 331 -15.19 6.59 -6.94
C ILE A 331 -14.44 5.70 -7.92
N ILE A 332 -13.62 4.80 -7.39
CA ILE A 332 -13.00 3.72 -8.17
C ILE A 332 -13.36 2.41 -7.47
N ALA A 333 -14.27 1.63 -8.02
CA ALA A 333 -14.70 0.36 -7.42
C ALA A 333 -14.34 -0.83 -8.31
N ARG A 334 -13.87 -1.89 -7.70
CA ARG A 334 -13.35 -3.09 -8.37
C ARG A 334 -14.46 -3.77 -9.14
N LYS A 335 -14.21 -4.07 -10.41
CA LYS A 335 -15.20 -4.72 -11.28
C LYS A 335 -15.51 -6.12 -10.76
N ALA A 336 -16.78 -6.47 -10.72
CA ALA A 336 -17.17 -7.87 -10.53
C ALA A 336 -16.73 -8.70 -11.75
N THR A 337 -16.25 -9.91 -11.51
CA THR A 337 -15.85 -10.84 -12.58
C THR A 337 -16.62 -12.14 -12.47
N ASN A 338 -16.83 -12.83 -13.61
CA ASN A 338 -17.59 -14.08 -13.69
C ASN A 338 -19.02 -13.95 -13.13
N ILE A 339 -19.64 -12.80 -13.37
CA ILE A 339 -20.99 -12.51 -12.89
C ILE A 339 -22.04 -13.29 -13.68
N ASP A 340 -23.13 -13.65 -13.02
CA ASP A 340 -24.34 -14.12 -13.66
C ASP A 340 -25.60 -13.45 -13.07
N VAL A 341 -26.76 -13.83 -13.58
CA VAL A 341 -28.06 -13.27 -13.16
C VAL A 341 -28.27 -13.41 -11.64
N ASN A 342 -27.79 -14.48 -11.01
CA ASN A 342 -27.96 -14.71 -9.57
C ASN A 342 -27.16 -13.69 -8.72
N ASP A 343 -26.08 -13.15 -9.26
CA ASP A 343 -25.30 -12.11 -8.59
C ASP A 343 -26.03 -10.77 -8.60
N VAL A 344 -26.88 -10.53 -9.61
CA VAL A 344 -27.65 -9.28 -9.78
C VAL A 344 -29.01 -9.33 -9.09
N ILE A 345 -29.72 -10.47 -9.09
CA ILE A 345 -31.06 -10.53 -8.51
C ILE A 345 -31.03 -10.31 -6.99
N GLY A 346 -32.07 -9.65 -6.48
CA GLY A 346 -32.24 -9.36 -5.06
C GLY A 346 -32.64 -7.92 -4.80
N ASN A 347 -32.73 -7.58 -3.51
CA ASN A 347 -33.03 -6.23 -3.05
C ASN A 347 -31.74 -5.44 -2.90
N TYR A 348 -31.80 -4.17 -3.25
CA TYR A 348 -30.74 -3.20 -3.07
C TYR A 348 -31.35 -1.96 -2.43
N SER A 349 -30.66 -1.41 -1.45
CA SER A 349 -30.90 -0.04 -1.03
C SER A 349 -30.02 0.89 -1.87
N PHE A 350 -30.49 2.09 -2.17
CA PHE A 350 -29.73 3.01 -3.00
C PHE A 350 -29.86 4.47 -2.57
N PHE A 351 -28.86 5.23 -3.01
CA PHE A 351 -28.83 6.68 -2.96
C PHE A 351 -28.43 7.24 -4.32
N ALA A 352 -28.90 8.45 -4.58
CA ALA A 352 -28.70 9.18 -5.79
C ALA A 352 -28.44 10.64 -5.49
N HIS A 353 -27.52 11.23 -6.23
CA HIS A 353 -27.25 12.65 -6.19
C HIS A 353 -27.06 13.17 -7.61
N TRP A 354 -27.68 14.30 -7.91
CA TRP A 354 -27.56 14.96 -9.19
C TRP A 354 -27.39 16.46 -9.02
N SER A 355 -26.66 17.05 -9.96
CA SER A 355 -26.47 18.48 -10.12
C SER A 355 -26.92 18.88 -11.53
N ASP A 356 -27.91 19.77 -11.61
CA ASP A 356 -28.44 20.32 -12.85
C ASP A 356 -27.43 21.31 -13.45
N TRP A 357 -27.06 21.12 -14.71
CA TRP A 357 -26.14 22.01 -15.42
C TRP A 357 -26.70 23.41 -15.70
N TYR A 358 -28.00 23.53 -15.98
CA TYR A 358 -28.67 24.75 -16.41
C TYR A 358 -29.19 25.57 -15.23
N GLU A 359 -29.97 24.95 -14.36
CA GLU A 359 -30.56 25.62 -13.20
C GLU A 359 -29.52 25.76 -12.07
N ARG A 360 -28.46 24.94 -12.12
CA ARG A 360 -27.45 24.82 -11.07
C ARG A 360 -28.11 24.46 -9.75
N ASP A 361 -29.15 23.64 -9.76
CA ASP A 361 -29.72 23.09 -8.54
C ASP A 361 -29.14 21.69 -8.30
N ALA A 362 -29.18 21.23 -7.06
CA ALA A 362 -28.85 19.84 -6.75
C ALA A 362 -30.08 19.12 -6.20
N SER A 363 -30.16 17.84 -6.53
CA SER A 363 -31.21 16.95 -6.09
C SER A 363 -30.62 15.66 -5.55
N VAL A 364 -31.27 15.11 -4.54
CA VAL A 364 -30.94 13.78 -4.03
C VAL A 364 -32.19 12.92 -3.94
N GLY A 365 -31.94 11.62 -3.92
CA GLY A 365 -32.97 10.61 -3.87
C GLY A 365 -32.46 9.32 -3.26
N TRP A 366 -33.35 8.55 -2.64
CA TRP A 366 -32.99 7.29 -2.00
C TRP A 366 -34.17 6.31 -2.06
N GLY A 367 -33.90 5.05 -1.78
CA GLY A 367 -34.95 4.05 -1.66
C GLY A 367 -34.43 2.65 -1.89
N THR A 368 -35.28 1.80 -2.46
CA THR A 368 -34.98 0.39 -2.68
C THR A 368 -35.27 -0.02 -4.12
N VAL A 369 -34.47 -0.93 -4.68
CA VAL A 369 -34.75 -1.59 -5.95
C VAL A 369 -34.65 -3.11 -5.79
N GLU A 370 -35.63 -3.83 -6.33
CA GLU A 370 -35.61 -5.29 -6.43
C GLU A 370 -35.37 -5.67 -7.89
N PHE A 371 -34.28 -6.40 -8.17
CA PHE A 371 -34.03 -7.02 -9.47
C PHE A 371 -34.51 -8.47 -9.46
N LEU A 372 -35.45 -8.78 -10.34
CA LEU A 372 -36.12 -10.08 -10.46
C LEU A 372 -35.46 -10.94 -11.54
N ALA A 373 -35.48 -12.26 -11.34
CA ALA A 373 -34.85 -13.23 -12.24
C ALA A 373 -35.47 -13.31 -13.64
N ASP A 374 -36.65 -12.72 -13.85
CA ASP A 374 -37.31 -12.64 -15.15
C ASP A 374 -36.84 -11.42 -15.98
N GLY A 375 -35.89 -10.64 -15.46
CA GLY A 375 -35.39 -9.42 -16.11
C GLY A 375 -36.20 -8.18 -15.78
N ASN A 376 -37.15 -8.22 -14.84
CA ASN A 376 -37.84 -7.02 -14.36
C ASN A 376 -37.13 -6.42 -13.14
N GLY A 377 -37.20 -5.09 -13.00
CA GLY A 377 -36.76 -4.35 -11.82
C GLY A 377 -37.89 -3.48 -11.26
N VAL A 378 -38.01 -3.40 -9.94
CA VAL A 378 -39.00 -2.54 -9.26
C VAL A 378 -38.27 -1.63 -8.28
N ALA A 379 -38.26 -0.33 -8.56
CA ALA A 379 -37.63 0.68 -7.72
C ALA A 379 -38.70 1.53 -7.01
N THR A 380 -38.53 1.71 -5.70
CA THR A 380 -39.25 2.72 -4.91
C THR A 380 -38.28 3.83 -4.57
N TRP A 381 -38.67 5.06 -4.88
CA TRP A 381 -37.85 6.24 -4.79
C TRP A 381 -38.50 7.26 -3.86
N VAL A 382 -37.71 7.86 -2.99
CA VAL A 382 -38.07 9.02 -2.18
C VAL A 382 -37.11 10.15 -2.53
N TYR A 383 -37.66 11.29 -2.91
CA TYR A 383 -36.90 12.48 -3.24
C TYR A 383 -36.75 13.39 -2.03
N GLN A 384 -35.77 14.29 -2.09
CA GLN A 384 -35.50 15.29 -1.06
C GLN A 384 -36.70 16.18 -0.71
N ASP A 385 -37.66 16.34 -1.62
CA ASP A 385 -38.90 17.10 -1.44
C ASP A 385 -40.05 16.26 -0.82
N GLY A 386 -39.75 15.02 -0.43
CA GLY A 386 -40.71 14.05 0.11
C GLY A 386 -41.61 13.39 -0.95
N ARG A 387 -41.39 13.67 -2.24
CA ARG A 387 -42.12 12.98 -3.31
C ARG A 387 -41.69 11.52 -3.36
N GLU A 388 -42.67 10.63 -3.42
CA GLU A 388 -42.46 9.20 -3.65
C GLU A 388 -42.75 8.85 -5.12
N GLU A 389 -41.93 7.97 -5.69
CA GLU A 389 -42.10 7.46 -7.06
C GLU A 389 -41.83 5.95 -7.09
N ILE A 390 -42.69 5.20 -7.78
CA ILE A 390 -42.45 3.78 -8.06
C ILE A 390 -42.19 3.65 -9.55
N LYS A 391 -41.07 3.03 -9.90
CA LYS A 391 -40.69 2.74 -11.28
C LYS A 391 -40.53 1.25 -11.47
N THR A 392 -40.97 0.79 -12.63
CA THR A 392 -40.73 -0.57 -13.10
C THR A 392 -40.04 -0.50 -14.45
N GLY A 393 -39.05 -1.35 -14.68
CA GLY A 393 -38.34 -1.40 -15.95
C GLY A 393 -37.71 -2.76 -16.19
N ASP A 394 -37.51 -3.10 -17.46
CA ASP A 394 -36.76 -4.29 -17.82
C ASP A 394 -35.25 -4.01 -17.72
N TRP A 395 -34.49 -5.04 -17.37
CA TRP A 395 -33.03 -5.01 -17.34
C TRP A 395 -32.42 -6.22 -18.08
N THR A 396 -31.21 -6.03 -18.58
CA THR A 396 -30.40 -7.07 -19.22
C THR A 396 -28.98 -7.01 -18.69
N LEU A 397 -28.31 -8.17 -18.61
CA LEU A 397 -26.94 -8.28 -18.14
C LEU A 397 -25.97 -8.54 -19.30
N ASP A 398 -24.93 -7.71 -19.40
CA ASP A 398 -23.68 -8.01 -20.09
C ASP A 398 -22.70 -8.60 -19.06
N ASP A 399 -22.70 -9.93 -18.99
CA ASP A 399 -21.91 -10.72 -18.05
C ASP A 399 -20.41 -10.67 -18.34
N VAL A 400 -20.04 -10.43 -19.59
CA VAL A 400 -18.65 -10.30 -20.03
C VAL A 400 -18.05 -9.00 -19.52
N ASN A 401 -18.78 -7.89 -19.67
CA ASN A 401 -18.25 -6.58 -19.33
C ASN A 401 -18.59 -6.13 -17.91
N GLY A 402 -19.47 -6.82 -17.18
CA GLY A 402 -19.84 -6.37 -15.83
C GLY A 402 -20.88 -5.25 -15.83
N ILE A 403 -21.74 -5.18 -16.85
CA ILE A 403 -22.65 -4.06 -17.06
C ILE A 403 -24.10 -4.56 -17.06
N MET A 404 -24.96 -3.88 -16.31
CA MET A 404 -26.40 -4.07 -16.35
C MET A 404 -27.04 -2.89 -17.09
N HIS A 405 -27.79 -3.18 -18.14
CA HIS A 405 -28.57 -2.20 -18.89
C HIS A 405 -30.00 -2.21 -18.36
N ILE A 406 -30.49 -1.08 -17.88
CA ILE A 406 -31.91 -0.90 -17.52
C ILE A 406 -32.57 -0.02 -18.59
N MET A 407 -33.67 -0.49 -19.18
CA MET A 407 -34.39 0.29 -20.19
C MET A 407 -34.86 1.64 -19.62
N ASP A 408 -34.68 2.72 -20.39
CA ASP A 408 -34.96 4.12 -20.01
C ASP A 408 -34.06 4.72 -18.91
N PHE A 409 -33.02 3.98 -18.48
CA PHE A 409 -31.97 4.47 -17.59
C PHE A 409 -30.59 4.33 -18.23
N ARG A 410 -29.55 4.78 -17.51
CA ARG A 410 -28.15 4.61 -17.93
C ARG A 410 -27.64 3.22 -17.56
N ASP A 411 -26.41 2.93 -17.96
CA ASP A 411 -25.71 1.70 -17.62
C ASP A 411 -25.35 1.66 -16.14
N PHE A 412 -25.48 0.47 -15.55
CA PHE A 412 -25.17 0.17 -14.16
C PHE A 412 -23.94 -0.72 -14.12
N PHE A 413 -22.92 -0.28 -13.40
CA PHE A 413 -21.62 -0.92 -13.32
C PHE A 413 -21.56 -1.84 -12.12
N LEU A 414 -21.39 -3.14 -12.37
CA LEU A 414 -21.40 -4.17 -11.35
C LEU A 414 -20.02 -4.29 -10.72
N CYS A 415 -19.97 -4.15 -9.40
CA CYS A 415 -18.75 -4.14 -8.61
C CYS A 415 -18.73 -5.34 -7.66
N GLU A 416 -17.56 -5.66 -7.13
CA GLU A 416 -17.45 -6.63 -6.04
C GLU A 416 -18.28 -6.22 -4.81
N GLU A 417 -18.53 -7.18 -3.93
CA GLU A 417 -19.25 -6.98 -2.66
C GLU A 417 -20.69 -6.47 -2.82
N GLY A 418 -21.35 -6.80 -3.93
CA GLY A 418 -22.76 -6.47 -4.15
C GLY A 418 -23.01 -4.97 -4.33
N ILE A 419 -21.99 -4.21 -4.72
CA ILE A 419 -22.11 -2.78 -5.05
C ILE A 419 -22.47 -2.64 -6.53
N ILE A 420 -23.41 -1.75 -6.82
CA ILE A 420 -23.70 -1.30 -8.18
C ILE A 420 -23.65 0.21 -8.16
N PHE A 421 -23.05 0.84 -9.17
CA PHE A 421 -23.17 2.29 -9.31
C PHE A 421 -23.42 2.69 -10.75
N SER A 422 -23.90 3.90 -10.95
CA SER A 422 -24.16 4.49 -12.27
C SER A 422 -23.75 5.95 -12.20
N PHE A 423 -22.87 6.41 -13.08
CA PHE A 423 -22.55 7.83 -13.22
C PHE A 423 -23.19 8.45 -14.46
N THR A 424 -23.46 9.74 -14.35
CA THR A 424 -23.84 10.58 -15.47
C THR A 424 -22.71 11.55 -15.77
N SER A 425 -21.94 11.26 -16.83
CA SER A 425 -20.81 12.08 -17.30
C SER A 425 -21.19 13.13 -18.35
N GLU A 426 -22.40 13.06 -18.89
CA GLU A 426 -22.91 14.02 -19.87
C GLU A 426 -24.26 14.59 -19.42
N PRO A 427 -24.46 15.91 -19.56
CA PRO A 427 -25.74 16.55 -19.35
C PRO A 427 -26.67 16.00 -20.43
N GLY A 428 -27.49 15.01 -20.06
CA GLY A 428 -28.44 14.39 -20.98
C GLY A 428 -29.51 15.40 -21.41
N ILE A 429 -30.64 14.91 -21.93
CA ILE A 429 -31.79 15.78 -22.25
C ILE A 429 -32.26 16.61 -21.03
N LYS A 430 -32.02 16.11 -19.82
CA LYS A 430 -32.34 16.79 -18.57
C LYS A 430 -31.25 17.74 -18.05
N GLY A 431 -30.02 17.68 -18.57
CA GLY A 431 -28.93 18.54 -18.12
C GLY A 431 -28.22 18.08 -16.84
N ASP A 432 -28.57 16.94 -16.27
CA ASP A 432 -28.05 16.52 -14.96
C ASP A 432 -26.70 15.80 -15.07
N PHE A 433 -25.78 16.09 -14.15
CA PHE A 433 -24.64 15.26 -13.78
C PHE A 433 -24.94 14.57 -12.45
N GLY A 434 -24.37 13.41 -12.18
CA GLY A 434 -24.67 12.76 -10.91
C GLY A 434 -24.22 11.32 -10.83
N TYR A 435 -24.56 10.70 -9.70
CA TYR A 435 -24.33 9.30 -9.46
C TYR A 435 -25.53 8.63 -8.79
N HIS A 436 -25.65 7.35 -9.03
CA HIS A 436 -26.49 6.44 -8.27
C HIS A 436 -25.58 5.39 -7.65
N PHE A 437 -25.78 5.09 -6.38
CA PHE A 437 -25.02 4.11 -5.63
C PHE A 437 -25.98 3.14 -4.97
N PHE A 438 -25.86 1.86 -5.31
CA PHE A 438 -26.71 0.78 -4.85
C PHE A 438 -25.86 -0.23 -4.07
N VAL A 439 -26.41 -0.74 -2.99
CA VAL A 439 -25.78 -1.77 -2.18
C VAL A 439 -26.78 -2.88 -1.95
N LYS A 440 -26.38 -4.10 -2.30
CA LYS A 440 -27.21 -5.30 -2.14
C LYS A 440 -27.55 -5.48 -0.67
N GLU A 441 -28.83 -5.69 -0.39
CA GLU A 441 -29.31 -5.95 0.96
C GLU A 441 -28.82 -7.32 1.42
N SER A 442 -28.39 -7.38 2.68
CA SER A 442 -27.98 -8.62 3.31
C SER A 442 -29.15 -9.24 4.09
N ASN A 443 -29.34 -10.54 3.90
CA ASN A 443 -30.24 -11.33 4.75
C ASN A 443 -29.59 -11.70 6.09
N GLU A 444 -28.28 -11.49 6.22
CA GLU A 444 -27.57 -11.76 7.48
C GLU A 444 -27.80 -10.61 8.46
N PRO A 445 -28.14 -10.91 9.73
CA PRO A 445 -28.18 -9.88 10.75
C PRO A 445 -26.82 -9.20 10.88
N ILE A 446 -26.80 -7.87 10.72
CA ILE A 446 -25.63 -7.06 11.04
C ILE A 446 -25.75 -6.63 12.50
N THR A 447 -24.70 -6.88 13.26
CA THR A 447 -24.58 -6.51 14.68
C THR A 447 -23.66 -5.30 14.84
N PRO A 448 -23.75 -4.55 15.96
CA PRO A 448 -22.81 -3.48 16.24
C PRO A 448 -21.34 -3.93 16.18
N ASP A 449 -21.05 -5.16 16.63
CA ASP A 449 -19.70 -5.74 16.57
C ASP A 449 -19.20 -6.00 15.14
N ASP A 450 -20.10 -6.20 14.18
CA ASP A 450 -19.74 -6.43 12.78
C ASP A 450 -19.14 -5.18 12.12
N ILE A 451 -19.73 -4.02 12.41
CA ILE A 451 -19.33 -2.72 11.85
C ILE A 451 -18.48 -1.87 12.79
N ALA A 452 -18.20 -2.35 14.01
CA ALA A 452 -17.28 -1.67 14.90
C ALA A 452 -15.88 -1.64 14.30
N GLY A 453 -15.26 -0.46 14.35
CA GLY A 453 -13.94 -0.23 13.78
C GLY A 453 -13.73 1.22 13.40
N THR A 454 -12.61 1.47 12.72
CA THR A 454 -12.28 2.81 12.22
C THR A 454 -12.45 2.89 10.72
N TYR A 455 -12.94 4.03 10.30
CA TYR A 455 -13.35 4.34 8.95
C TYR A 455 -12.64 5.60 8.50
N ILE A 456 -12.23 5.60 7.24
CA ILE A 456 -11.89 6.83 6.54
C ILE A 456 -13.19 7.46 6.05
N VAL A 457 -13.37 8.72 6.38
CA VAL A 457 -14.53 9.52 5.97
C VAL A 457 -14.17 10.24 4.67
N ARG A 458 -15.07 10.20 3.69
CA ARG A 458 -15.05 11.02 2.48
C ARG A 458 -16.47 11.51 2.23
N PHE A 459 -16.65 12.76 1.86
CA PHE A 459 -17.96 13.27 1.51
C PHE A 459 -17.87 14.36 0.46
N LEU A 460 -18.95 14.46 -0.32
CA LEU A 460 -19.25 15.58 -1.18
C LEU A 460 -20.52 16.24 -0.63
N GLU A 461 -20.42 17.53 -0.37
CA GLU A 461 -21.56 18.35 0.02
C GLU A 461 -21.81 19.40 -1.06
N THR A 462 -23.03 19.37 -1.57
CA THR A 462 -23.54 20.44 -2.43
C THR A 462 -24.61 21.22 -1.69
N SER A 463 -24.67 22.52 -1.94
CA SER A 463 -25.85 23.28 -1.53
C SER A 463 -27.05 22.84 -2.36
N VAL A 464 -28.24 23.05 -1.83
CA VAL A 464 -29.52 22.94 -2.58
C VAL A 464 -29.55 23.75 -3.89
N PHE A 465 -28.69 24.76 -4.04
CA PHE A 465 -28.47 25.53 -5.26
C PHE A 465 -27.23 25.04 -6.04
N GLY A 466 -26.94 23.73 -6.02
CA GLY A 466 -25.95 23.07 -6.87
C GLY A 466 -24.51 23.57 -6.74
N GLN A 467 -24.20 24.37 -5.72
CA GLN A 467 -22.84 24.87 -5.48
C GLN A 467 -22.06 23.78 -4.72
N PRO A 468 -20.94 23.24 -5.25
CA PRO A 468 -20.03 22.46 -4.42
C PRO A 468 -19.43 23.42 -3.41
N PHE A 469 -19.80 23.32 -2.16
CA PHE A 469 -19.20 24.20 -1.17
C PHE A 469 -18.05 23.49 -0.46
N THR A 470 -18.06 22.16 -0.46
CA THR A 470 -17.14 21.38 0.33
C THR A 470 -16.97 19.98 -0.23
N CYS A 471 -15.72 19.55 -0.26
CA CYS A 471 -15.37 18.15 -0.27
C CYS A 471 -14.53 17.95 0.97
N GLY A 472 -14.75 16.85 1.67
CA GLY A 472 -14.12 16.66 2.96
C GLY A 472 -13.57 15.28 3.15
N LYS A 473 -12.64 15.21 4.09
CA LYS A 473 -11.99 13.97 4.48
C LYS A 473 -11.71 13.95 5.96
N GLY A 474 -11.74 12.77 6.53
CA GLY A 474 -11.52 12.59 7.95
C GLY A 474 -11.44 11.14 8.35
N THR A 475 -11.67 10.92 9.64
CA THR A 475 -11.76 9.61 10.27
C THR A 475 -13.05 9.52 11.06
N ALA A 476 -13.62 8.32 11.14
CA ALA A 476 -14.76 8.03 11.99
C ALA A 476 -14.57 6.71 12.73
N VAL A 477 -15.00 6.65 13.98
CA VAL A 477 -14.95 5.44 14.81
C VAL A 477 -16.37 5.00 15.11
N ILE A 478 -16.71 3.79 14.68
CA ILE A 478 -17.96 3.13 15.03
C ILE A 478 -17.70 2.18 16.20
N ARG A 479 -18.47 2.33 17.27
CA ARG A 479 -18.34 1.55 18.49
C ARG A 479 -19.48 0.55 18.65
N PRO A 480 -19.24 -0.63 19.26
CA PRO A 480 -20.30 -1.62 19.52
C PRO A 480 -21.42 -1.14 20.45
N ASP A 481 -21.21 -0.08 21.22
CA ASP A 481 -22.19 0.49 22.14
C ASP A 481 -23.26 1.34 21.44
N GLY A 482 -23.17 1.49 20.11
CA GLY A 482 -24.10 2.29 19.33
C GLY A 482 -23.64 3.72 19.10
N THR A 483 -22.37 4.05 19.32
CA THR A 483 -21.81 5.39 19.09
C THR A 483 -20.97 5.47 17.81
N LEU A 484 -21.15 6.55 17.04
CA LEU A 484 -20.31 6.98 15.92
C LEU A 484 -19.64 8.30 16.33
N GLU A 485 -18.31 8.34 16.32
CA GLU A 485 -17.52 9.58 16.43
C GLU A 485 -16.89 9.91 15.08
N TRP A 486 -16.73 11.20 14.77
CA TRP A 486 -16.00 11.63 13.58
C TRP A 486 -15.10 12.83 13.86
N ASP A 487 -14.05 12.93 13.06
CA ASP A 487 -13.11 14.04 12.99
C ASP A 487 -12.82 14.29 11.50
N ALA A 488 -13.36 15.37 10.94
CA ALA A 488 -13.34 15.63 9.52
C ALA A 488 -13.01 17.08 9.16
N TYR A 489 -12.24 17.24 8.08
CA TYR A 489 -11.82 18.52 7.53
C TYR A 489 -12.47 18.76 6.18
N TYR A 490 -12.95 19.97 5.99
CA TYR A 490 -13.60 20.41 4.78
C TYR A 490 -12.63 21.21 3.91
N SER A 491 -12.84 21.22 2.59
CA SER A 491 -12.00 21.95 1.63
C SER A 491 -11.96 23.47 1.87
N TYR A 492 -12.95 24.04 2.55
CA TYR A 492 -12.97 25.46 2.95
C TYR A 492 -12.29 25.74 4.31
N GLY A 493 -11.69 24.72 4.93
CA GLY A 493 -10.90 24.82 6.15
C GLY A 493 -11.67 24.68 7.46
N GLU A 494 -12.97 24.39 7.40
CA GLU A 494 -13.70 23.96 8.60
C GLU A 494 -13.21 22.60 9.08
N HIS A 495 -13.32 22.41 10.39
CA HIS A 495 -12.98 21.19 11.11
C HIS A 495 -14.19 20.84 11.96
N ASP A 496 -14.83 19.72 11.63
CA ASP A 496 -15.97 19.21 12.38
C ASP A 496 -15.56 17.98 13.17
N VAL A 497 -15.89 18.01 14.46
CA VAL A 497 -15.64 16.93 15.40
C VAL A 497 -16.92 16.71 16.17
N GLY A 498 -17.46 15.50 16.06
CA GLY A 498 -18.76 15.18 16.59
C GLY A 498 -18.89 13.75 17.06
N GLU A 499 -19.99 13.52 17.77
CA GLU A 499 -20.43 12.21 18.21
C GLU A 499 -21.94 12.12 18.02
N MET A 500 -22.42 10.97 17.55
CA MET A 500 -23.84 10.65 17.50
C MET A 500 -24.10 9.18 17.81
N THR A 501 -25.34 8.87 18.16
CA THR A 501 -25.78 7.47 18.29
C THR A 501 -26.25 6.93 16.95
N TYR A 502 -26.00 5.64 16.71
CA TYR A 502 -26.55 4.90 15.58
C TYR A 502 -27.39 3.71 16.06
N ALA A 503 -28.31 3.26 15.21
CA ALA A 503 -29.09 2.05 15.42
C ALA A 503 -29.15 1.24 14.13
N LEU A 504 -28.97 -0.08 14.23
CA LEU A 504 -29.02 -0.98 13.09
C LEU A 504 -30.45 -1.42 12.80
N GLY A 505 -30.83 -1.32 11.54
CA GLY A 505 -32.10 -1.77 11.00
C GLY A 505 -31.98 -3.10 10.26
N PRO A 506 -33.11 -3.65 9.78
CA PRO A 506 -33.10 -4.81 8.90
C PRO A 506 -32.41 -4.51 7.57
N GLY A 507 -31.95 -5.54 6.87
CA GLY A 507 -31.59 -5.48 5.45
C GLY A 507 -30.21 -4.91 5.12
N ASN A 508 -29.43 -4.42 6.10
CA ASN A 508 -28.17 -3.66 6.01
C ASN A 508 -28.28 -2.16 6.37
N LYS A 509 -29.41 -1.74 6.92
CA LYS A 509 -29.66 -0.34 7.28
C LYS A 509 -28.93 0.08 8.55
N ILE A 510 -28.43 1.31 8.55
CA ILE A 510 -27.97 2.03 9.74
C ILE A 510 -28.73 3.34 9.84
N SER A 511 -29.28 3.66 11.00
CA SER A 511 -29.99 4.92 11.27
C SER A 511 -29.24 5.71 12.31
N PHE A 512 -29.43 7.03 12.32
CA PHE A 512 -28.77 7.93 13.27
C PHE A 512 -29.80 8.70 14.12
N PRO A 513 -30.36 8.08 15.19
CA PRO A 513 -31.47 8.67 15.94
C PRO A 513 -31.13 10.01 16.58
N GLY A 514 -32.10 10.94 16.58
CA GLY A 514 -32.00 12.21 17.29
C GLY A 514 -31.21 13.31 16.56
N SER A 515 -30.62 13.02 15.41
CA SER A 515 -30.34 14.05 14.42
C SER A 515 -31.67 14.60 13.89
N ALA A 516 -31.68 15.76 13.23
CA ALA A 516 -32.85 16.22 12.47
C ALA A 516 -33.16 15.34 11.24
N HIS A 517 -32.44 14.23 11.12
CA HIS A 517 -32.12 13.43 9.95
C HIS A 517 -32.17 11.96 10.38
N GLU A 518 -33.36 11.42 10.71
CA GLU A 518 -33.55 9.96 10.94
C GLU A 518 -33.35 9.19 9.61
N GLU A 519 -32.21 9.41 8.98
CA GLU A 519 -31.85 8.95 7.67
C GLU A 519 -31.21 7.59 7.79
N GLU A 520 -31.55 6.73 6.83
CA GLU A 520 -31.04 5.37 6.75
C GLU A 520 -29.80 5.36 5.83
N GLY A 521 -28.62 5.22 6.42
CA GLY A 521 -27.44 4.78 5.72
C GLY A 521 -27.49 3.29 5.39
N ILE A 522 -26.57 2.86 4.52
CA ILE A 522 -26.53 1.53 3.95
C ILE A 522 -25.16 0.91 4.18
N ILE A 523 -25.12 -0.30 4.73
CA ILE A 523 -23.90 -1.06 5.02
C ILE A 523 -23.67 -2.06 3.89
N SER A 524 -22.44 -2.15 3.38
CA SER A 524 -22.08 -3.19 2.40
C SER A 524 -22.21 -4.60 2.98
N PRO A 525 -22.52 -5.63 2.17
CA PRO A 525 -22.57 -7.02 2.61
C PRO A 525 -21.34 -7.49 3.41
N ASP A 526 -20.15 -7.04 3.01
CA ASP A 526 -18.88 -7.37 3.68
C ASP A 526 -18.57 -6.51 4.92
N LYS A 527 -19.46 -5.56 5.25
CA LYS A 527 -19.39 -4.66 6.41
C LYS A 527 -18.17 -3.73 6.43
N SER A 528 -17.47 -3.61 5.30
CA SER A 528 -16.26 -2.78 5.18
C SER A 528 -16.55 -1.40 4.61
N PHE A 529 -17.79 -1.12 4.22
CA PHE A 529 -18.20 0.14 3.65
C PHE A 529 -19.58 0.53 4.18
N ILE A 530 -19.75 1.80 4.53
CA ILE A 530 -21.04 2.37 4.91
C ILE A 530 -21.22 3.65 4.10
N PHE A 531 -22.38 3.76 3.47
CA PHE A 531 -22.81 4.99 2.82
C PHE A 531 -23.91 5.61 3.66
N ALA A 532 -23.72 6.83 4.15
CA ALA A 532 -24.75 7.59 4.85
C ALA A 532 -25.16 8.80 4.00
N PRO A 533 -26.43 8.92 3.59
CA PRO A 533 -26.89 10.15 2.96
C PRO A 533 -26.83 11.29 3.96
N GLU A 534 -26.68 12.51 3.46
CA GLU A 534 -26.86 13.72 4.24
C GLU A 534 -27.97 14.56 3.59
N LEU A 535 -29.11 14.69 4.27
CA LEU A 535 -30.29 15.37 3.75
C LEU A 535 -30.77 16.49 4.69
N GLN A 536 -30.15 17.67 4.60
CA GLN A 536 -30.73 18.85 5.24
C GLN A 536 -31.63 19.62 4.28
N VAL A 537 -32.89 19.19 4.11
CA VAL A 537 -33.87 19.98 3.35
C VAL A 537 -34.94 20.58 4.27
N PRO A 538 -34.72 21.79 4.82
CA PRO A 538 -35.78 22.55 5.45
C PRO A 538 -36.82 22.95 4.40
N THR A 539 -38.04 23.24 4.86
CA THR A 539 -39.14 23.78 4.03
C THR A 539 -38.76 25.05 3.25
N GLU A 540 -37.71 25.77 3.66
CA GLU A 540 -37.12 26.87 2.91
C GLU A 540 -35.60 26.64 2.76
N PRO A 541 -35.11 26.23 1.57
CA PRO A 541 -33.69 25.98 1.33
C PRO A 541 -32.85 27.22 1.67
N GLN A 542 -31.94 27.06 2.62
CA GLN A 542 -30.91 28.01 2.99
C GLN A 542 -29.61 27.65 2.27
N TRP A 543 -28.72 28.63 2.13
CA TRP A 543 -27.43 28.43 1.48
C TRP A 543 -26.48 27.50 2.25
N TRP A 544 -26.76 27.22 3.54
CA TRP A 544 -26.02 26.26 4.38
C TRP A 544 -26.67 24.86 4.40
N ASN A 545 -27.68 24.60 3.57
CA ASN A 545 -28.29 23.29 3.49
C ASN A 545 -27.50 22.37 2.57
N TRP A 546 -26.99 21.29 3.17
CA TRP A 546 -26.17 20.29 2.51
C TRP A 546 -27.04 19.14 2.02
N ILE A 547 -26.79 18.77 0.77
CA ILE A 547 -27.26 17.51 0.18
C ILE A 547 -26.05 16.80 -0.42
N GLY A 548 -25.88 15.55 -0.03
CA GLY A 548 -24.65 14.83 -0.29
C GLY A 548 -24.65 13.40 0.21
N GLY A 549 -23.48 12.78 0.10
CA GLY A 549 -23.24 11.40 0.53
C GLY A 549 -21.94 11.30 1.31
N ILE A 550 -22.02 10.71 2.50
CA ILE A 550 -20.88 10.40 3.34
C ILE A 550 -20.50 8.94 3.09
N PHE A 551 -19.27 8.75 2.61
CA PHE A 551 -18.63 7.46 2.42
C PHE A 551 -17.74 7.17 3.64
N LEU A 552 -18.10 6.14 4.40
CA LEU A 552 -17.29 5.59 5.47
C LEU A 552 -16.64 4.30 4.94
N VAL A 553 -15.34 4.35 4.66
CA VAL A 553 -14.59 3.20 4.15
C VAL A 553 -13.75 2.63 5.29
N ARG A 554 -14.04 1.40 5.72
CA ARG A 554 -13.34 0.75 6.84
C ARG A 554 -11.87 0.62 6.51
N THR A 555 -11.01 1.04 7.45
CA THR A 555 -9.58 0.90 7.26
C THR A 555 -9.21 -0.58 7.24
N THR A 556 -8.55 -1.02 6.18
CA THR A 556 -7.98 -2.38 6.08
C THR A 556 -6.53 -2.44 6.55
N CYS A 557 -5.93 -1.27 6.82
CA CYS A 557 -4.51 -1.11 7.11
C CYS A 557 -4.28 -0.54 8.51
N ASN A 558 -4.99 -1.03 9.53
CA ASN A 558 -4.59 -0.70 10.90
C ASN A 558 -3.31 -1.47 11.21
N ILE A 559 -2.19 -0.76 11.31
CA ILE A 559 -0.89 -1.38 11.53
C ILE A 559 -0.85 -2.20 12.84
N ALA A 560 -1.71 -1.89 13.81
CA ALA A 560 -1.81 -2.62 15.08
C ALA A 560 -2.73 -3.85 15.05
N ASP A 561 -3.43 -4.11 13.94
CA ASP A 561 -4.13 -5.38 13.71
C ASP A 561 -3.09 -6.42 13.28
N LEU A 562 -2.50 -7.09 14.27
CA LEU A 562 -1.36 -7.97 14.10
C LEU A 562 -1.76 -9.38 13.67
N ASN A 563 -3.04 -9.71 13.73
CA ASN A 563 -3.58 -11.01 13.32
C ASN A 563 -4.45 -10.94 12.05
N VAL A 564 -4.66 -9.74 11.50
CA VAL A 564 -5.40 -9.44 10.27
C VAL A 564 -6.90 -9.82 10.37
N ASP A 565 -7.46 -9.77 11.58
CA ASP A 565 -8.88 -10.05 11.83
C ASP A 565 -9.79 -8.81 11.70
N ARG A 566 -9.21 -7.68 11.28
CA ARG A 566 -9.83 -6.34 11.13
C ARG A 566 -10.25 -5.71 12.45
N ARG A 567 -9.72 -6.21 13.57
CA ARG A 567 -9.91 -5.71 14.92
C ARG A 567 -8.54 -5.51 15.58
N VAL A 568 -8.47 -4.55 16.50
CA VAL A 568 -7.29 -4.35 17.36
C VAL A 568 -7.75 -4.64 18.78
N ASN A 569 -7.46 -5.85 19.25
CA ASN A 569 -8.01 -6.41 20.47
C ASN A 569 -6.96 -7.21 21.26
N PHE A 570 -7.33 -7.86 22.37
CA PHE A 570 -6.37 -8.62 23.21
C PHE A 570 -5.64 -9.76 22.50
N ALA A 571 -6.14 -10.27 21.38
CA ALA A 571 -5.40 -11.16 20.51
C ALA A 571 -4.20 -10.43 19.87
N ASP A 572 -4.39 -9.22 19.36
CA ASP A 572 -3.31 -8.37 18.85
C ASP A 572 -2.34 -7.99 19.94
N TYR A 573 -2.80 -7.67 21.16
CA TYR A 573 -1.85 -7.36 22.25
C TYR A 573 -1.09 -8.59 22.71
N ALA A 574 -1.72 -9.77 22.66
CA ALA A 574 -1.00 -11.01 22.92
C ALA A 574 0.07 -11.22 21.84
N THR A 575 -0.25 -10.96 20.56
CA THR A 575 0.73 -10.99 19.47
C THR A 575 1.82 -9.95 19.68
N PHE A 576 1.46 -8.71 19.96
CA PHE A 576 2.35 -7.59 20.28
C PHE A 576 3.26 -7.93 21.46
N GLY A 577 2.71 -8.42 22.56
CA GLY A 577 3.45 -8.81 23.77
C GLY A 577 4.38 -9.98 23.53
N ASN A 578 3.96 -10.97 22.74
CA ASN A 578 4.85 -12.07 22.32
C ASN A 578 6.01 -11.56 21.46
N GLN A 579 5.72 -10.64 20.55
CA GLN A 579 6.72 -10.00 19.69
C GLN A 579 7.65 -9.07 20.50
N TRP A 580 7.12 -8.34 21.48
CA TRP A 580 7.92 -7.55 22.43
C TRP A 580 8.87 -8.43 23.22
N LEU A 581 8.39 -9.55 23.76
CA LEU A 581 9.22 -10.49 24.50
C LEU A 581 10.29 -11.15 23.63
N ALA A 582 9.98 -11.40 22.35
CA ALA A 582 10.96 -11.90 21.40
C ALA A 582 12.09 -10.90 21.19
N ALA A 583 11.78 -9.59 21.16
CA ALA A 583 12.73 -8.49 20.93
C ALA A 583 13.59 -8.71 19.66
N GLU A 584 13.02 -9.40 18.67
CA GLU A 584 13.63 -9.66 17.38
C GLU A 584 13.28 -8.51 16.41
N PRO A 585 14.20 -8.07 15.54
CA PRO A 585 13.85 -7.11 14.49
C PRO A 585 12.93 -7.73 13.42
N GLY A 586 12.21 -6.89 12.67
CA GLY A 586 11.30 -7.33 11.60
C GLY A 586 9.94 -7.87 12.06
N LEU A 587 9.63 -7.74 13.35
CA LEU A 587 8.34 -8.12 13.91
C LEU A 587 7.24 -7.16 13.44
N SER A 588 6.04 -7.67 13.13
CA SER A 588 4.92 -6.83 12.68
C SER A 588 4.49 -5.79 13.72
N ALA A 589 4.79 -6.04 15.00
CA ALA A 589 4.60 -5.15 16.14
C ALA A 589 5.56 -3.96 16.20
N ASN A 590 6.59 -3.90 15.35
CA ASN A 590 7.54 -2.78 15.30
C ASN A 590 6.97 -1.68 14.38
N PHE A 591 5.96 -0.98 14.88
CA PHE A 591 5.18 0.01 14.15
C PHE A 591 5.97 1.25 13.78
N ASN A 592 6.90 1.68 14.63
CA ASN A 592 7.75 2.83 14.34
C ASN A 592 8.95 2.47 13.42
N ARG A 593 9.10 1.17 13.14
CA ARG A 593 10.12 0.55 12.29
C ARG A 593 11.56 0.79 12.79
N ASP A 594 11.77 0.94 14.10
CA ASP A 594 13.09 1.19 14.70
C ASP A 594 13.94 -0.07 14.99
N SER A 595 13.50 -1.19 14.41
CA SER A 595 14.06 -2.54 14.55
C SER A 595 13.89 -3.12 15.95
N ARG A 596 13.08 -2.52 16.82
CA ARG A 596 12.71 -3.08 18.12
C ARG A 596 11.19 -3.06 18.24
N VAL A 597 10.68 -3.91 19.12
CA VAL A 597 9.31 -3.76 19.63
C VAL A 597 9.50 -3.22 21.03
N ASP A 598 9.23 -1.93 21.22
CA ASP A 598 9.45 -1.26 22.49
C ASP A 598 8.26 -0.39 22.93
N TRP A 599 8.51 0.54 23.84
CA TRP A 599 7.45 1.38 24.39
C TRP A 599 6.89 2.38 23.38
N LEU A 600 7.66 2.77 22.35
CA LEU A 600 7.17 3.61 21.26
C LEU A 600 6.21 2.81 20.37
N ASP A 601 6.50 1.54 20.13
CA ASP A 601 5.55 0.67 19.44
C ASP A 601 4.34 0.40 20.31
N LEU A 602 4.51 0.20 21.62
CA LEU A 602 3.35 0.09 22.51
C LEU A 602 2.54 1.37 22.50
N LYS A 603 3.18 2.53 22.40
CA LYS A 603 2.47 3.80 22.29
C LYS A 603 1.67 3.82 20.98
N THR A 604 2.27 3.49 19.84
CA THR A 604 1.57 3.42 18.56
C THR A 604 0.46 2.38 18.59
N PHE A 605 0.74 1.20 19.16
CA PHE A 605 -0.22 0.14 19.39
C PHE A 605 -1.38 0.64 20.24
N ALA A 606 -1.10 1.32 21.36
CA ALA A 606 -2.09 1.87 22.25
C ALA A 606 -2.88 2.98 21.55
N GLU A 607 -2.25 3.86 20.77
CA GLU A 607 -2.93 4.86 19.96
C GLU A 607 -3.88 4.21 18.95
N ASN A 608 -3.46 3.10 18.31
CA ASN A 608 -4.26 2.33 17.33
C ASN A 608 -5.20 1.28 17.97
N TRP A 609 -5.03 0.99 19.26
CA TRP A 609 -5.91 0.16 20.08
C TRP A 609 -7.03 1.00 20.66
N LEU A 610 -6.68 2.20 21.11
CA LEU A 610 -7.62 3.24 21.52
C LEU A 610 -8.50 3.71 20.35
N TRP A 611 -8.13 3.39 19.10
CA TRP A 611 -9.00 3.48 17.92
C TRP A 611 -10.20 2.51 17.96
N GLN A 612 -10.19 1.45 18.77
CA GLN A 612 -11.32 0.51 18.90
C GLN A 612 -12.01 0.45 20.27
N ALA A 613 -11.37 0.86 21.38
CA ALA A 613 -12.08 0.82 22.68
C ALA A 613 -11.57 1.81 23.75
N ILE A 614 -12.48 2.72 24.15
CA ILE A 614 -12.98 2.99 25.52
C ILE A 614 -11.92 3.12 26.62
N TRP A 615 -11.50 4.32 27.02
CA TRP A 615 -11.31 4.72 28.44
C TRP A 615 -11.33 6.26 28.54
N LEU A 616 -12.32 6.81 29.25
CA LEU A 616 -12.57 8.22 29.62
C LEU A 616 -13.52 9.02 28.70
N HIS A 617 -14.83 8.90 28.92
CA HIS A 617 -15.54 9.80 29.83
C HIS A 617 -16.83 9.19 30.41
#